data_AF-A0A7K4UM65-F1
#
_entry.id   AF-A0A7K4UM65-F1
#
_cell.length_a   1.000
_cell.length_b   1.000
_cell.length_c   1.000
_cell.angle_alpha   90.00
_cell.angle_beta   90.00
_cell.angle_gamma   90.00
#
_symmetry.space_group_name_H-M   'P 1'
#
loop_
_entity.id
_entity.type
_entity.pdbx_description
1 polymer ?
#
loop_
_entity_poly.entity_id
_entity_poly.type
_entity_poly.pdbx_seq_one_letter_code
_entity_poly.pdbx_strand_id
1 'polypeptide(L)' 'LLAAPPPPGPPLLAGLKTKTVLKRRCKDCYIVRRRGRLYVCCKSNPRHKQRKG' A
#
# COMPACT_ATOMS: atom_id res chain seq x y z
N LEU A 1 38.05 -8.24 15.42
CA LEU A 1 36.65 -8.69 15.49
C LEU A 1 35.82 -7.81 14.56
N LEU A 2 35.62 -8.23 13.30
CA LEU A 2 34.86 -7.45 12.32
C LEU A 2 33.37 -7.72 12.55
N ALA A 3 32.61 -6.69 12.92
CA ALA A 3 31.16 -6.77 13.04
C ALA A 3 30.53 -7.01 11.66
N ALA A 4 29.69 -8.04 11.54
CA ALA A 4 28.94 -8.28 10.30
C ALA A 4 27.95 -7.13 10.03
N PRO A 5 27.71 -6.77 8.76
CA PRO A 5 26.73 -5.74 8.42
C PRO A 5 25.31 -6.20 8.82
N PRO A 6 24.44 -5.28 9.26
CA PRO A 6 23.08 -5.62 9.65
C PRO A 6 22.30 -6.19 8.46
N PRO A 7 21.38 -7.15 8.68
CA PRO A 7 20.59 -7.72 7.61
C PRO A 7 19.77 -6.63 6.89
N PRO A 8 19.51 -6.78 5.58
CA PRO A 8 18.65 -5.85 4.86
C PRO A 8 17.28 -5.84 5.53
N GLY A 9 16.84 -4.64 5.93
CA GLY A 9 15.53 -4.45 6.55
C GLY A 9 14.40 -4.94 5.64
N PRO A 10 13.22 -5.25 6.20
CA PRO A 10 12.09 -5.69 5.40
C PRO A 10 11.83 -4.69 4.28
N PRO A 11 11.44 -5.16 3.07
CA PRO A 11 11.16 -4.27 1.97
C PRO A 11 10.17 -3.22 2.44
N LEU A 12 10.49 -1.94 2.24
CA LEU A 12 9.59 -0.83 2.56
C LEU A 12 8.31 -1.03 1.74
N LEU A 13 7.33 -1.73 2.32
CA LEU A 13 6.06 -2.02 1.70
C LEU A 13 5.42 -0.67 1.41
N ALA A 14 5.44 -0.26 0.14
CA ALA A 14 4.98 1.07 -0.23
C ALA A 14 3.57 1.27 0.33
N GLY A 15 3.44 2.25 1.21
CA GLY A 15 2.25 2.47 2.02
C GLY A 15 1.04 2.95 1.21
N LEU A 16 0.03 3.39 1.95
CA LEU A 16 -1.20 3.97 1.41
C LEU A 16 -0.91 5.30 0.70
N LYS A 17 -1.31 5.42 -0.58
CA LYS A 17 -1.08 6.63 -1.40
C LYS A 17 -2.34 7.47 -1.52
N THR A 18 -2.29 8.76 -1.23
CA THR A 18 -3.42 9.66 -1.48
C THR A 18 -3.49 10.01 -2.98
N LYS A 19 -4.67 9.89 -3.59
CA LYS A 19 -4.94 10.17 -5.02
C LYS A 19 -6.30 10.84 -5.17
N THR A 20 -6.44 11.74 -6.14
CA THR A 20 -7.71 12.38 -6.48
C THR A 20 -8.69 11.38 -7.11
N VAL A 21 -8.19 10.53 -8.01
CA VAL A 21 -8.94 9.46 -8.66
C VAL A 21 -8.45 8.10 -8.16
N LEU A 22 -9.39 7.26 -7.73
CA LEU A 22 -9.10 5.89 -7.32
C LEU A 22 -9.20 4.95 -8.51
N LYS A 23 -8.19 4.10 -8.71
CA LYS A 23 -8.18 3.06 -9.75
C LYS A 23 -7.71 1.72 -9.19
N ARG A 24 -8.41 0.64 -9.55
CA ARG A 24 -7.97 -0.73 -9.30
C ARG A 24 -6.81 -1.05 -10.24
N ARG A 25 -5.77 -1.72 -9.73
CA ARG A 25 -4.56 -2.07 -10.50
C ARG A 25 -4.42 -3.58 -10.75
N CYS A 26 -5.14 -4.40 -9.98
CA CYS A 26 -5.19 -5.84 -10.13
C CYS A 26 -6.58 -6.36 -9.76
N LYS A 27 -6.82 -7.66 -9.99
CA LYS A 27 -8.08 -8.33 -9.71
C LYS A 27 -8.45 -8.30 -8.21
N ASP A 28 -7.43 -8.37 -7.35
CA ASP A 28 -7.60 -8.33 -5.89
C ASP A 28 -7.78 -6.92 -5.32
N CYS A 29 -7.76 -5.88 -6.16
CA CYS A 29 -8.08 -4.53 -5.72
C CYS A 29 -9.59 -4.39 -5.51
N TYR A 30 -9.99 -3.92 -4.34
CA TYR A 30 -11.39 -3.63 -4.05
C TYR A 30 -11.52 -2.25 -3.41
N ILE A 31 -12.67 -1.61 -3.65
CA ILE A 31 -12.96 -0.27 -3.16
C ILE A 31 -13.77 -0.40 -1.87
N VAL A 32 -13.37 0.34 -0.84
CA VAL A 32 -14.07 0.39 0.46
C VAL A 32 -14.28 1.83 0.89
N ARG A 33 -15.37 2.09 1.61
CA ARG A 33 -15.61 3.38 2.25
C ARG A 33 -15.33 3.25 3.74
N ARG A 34 -14.42 4.06 4.27
CA ARG A 34 -14.02 4.07 5.69
C ARG A 34 -13.99 5.51 6.18
N ARG A 35 -14.62 5.81 7.32
CA ARG A 35 -14.65 7.16 7.91
C ARG A 35 -15.01 8.25 6.88
N GLY A 36 -16.05 8.00 6.07
CA GLY A 36 -16.53 8.91 5.01
C GLY A 36 -15.69 8.96 3.73
N ARG A 37 -14.46 8.45 3.71
CA ARG A 37 -13.55 8.50 2.54
C ARG A 37 -13.52 7.17 1.78
N LEU A 38 -13.27 7.24 0.48
CA LEU A 38 -13.06 6.05 -0.37
C LEU A 38 -11.59 5.63 -0.37
N TYR A 39 -11.37 4.32 -0.42
CA TYR A 39 -10.04 3.71 -0.45
C TYR A 39 -10.03 2.57 -1.48
N VAL A 40 -8.87 2.36 -2.10
CA VAL A 40 -8.55 1.10 -2.77
C VAL A 40 -7.70 0.29 -1.81
N CYS A 41 -8.16 -0.91 -1.46
CA CYS A 41 -7.41 -1.89 -0.70
C CYS A 41 -7.01 -3.06 -1.62
N CYS A 42 -5.91 -3.72 -1.28
CA CYS A 42 -5.42 -4.91 -1.98
C CYS A 42 -4.69 -5.79 -0.97
N LYS A 43 -5.06 -7.07 -0.89
CA LYS A 43 -4.45 -8.04 0.03
C LYS A 43 -3.12 -8.54 -0.52
N SER A 44 -3.08 -8.87 -1.81
CA SER A 44 -1.92 -9.44 -2.49
C SER A 44 -0.79 -8.43 -2.72
N ASN A 45 -1.14 -7.17 -3.03
CA ASN A 45 -0.18 -6.13 -3.41
C ASN A 45 -0.40 -4.83 -2.62
N PRO A 46 0.31 -4.62 -1.48
CA PRO A 46 0.11 -3.43 -0.64
C PRO A 46 0.46 -2.12 -1.35
N ARG A 47 1.33 -2.15 -2.37
CA ARG A 47 1.69 -0.99 -3.20
C ARG A 47 0.50 -0.35 -3.94
N HIS A 48 -0.62 -1.07 -4.06
CA HIS A 48 -1.85 -0.62 -4.73
C HIS A 48 -2.79 0.16 -3.80
N LYS A 49 -2.52 0.18 -2.49
CA LYS A 49 -3.37 0.87 -1.51
C LYS A 49 -3.47 2.36 -1.84
N GLN A 50 -4.69 2.87 -2.00
CA GLN A 50 -4.96 4.28 -2.32
C GLN A 50 -6.04 4.87 -1.41
N ARG A 51 -5.96 6.16 -1.09
CA ARG A 51 -6.99 6.95 -0.39
C ARG A 51 -7.46 8.08 -1.29
N LYS A 52 -8.78 8.31 -1.37
CA LYS A 52 -9.31 9.49 -2.05
C LYS A 52 -8.90 10.73 -1.25
N GLY A 53 -8.10 11.59 -1.89
CA GLY A 53 -7.79 12.94 -1.39
C GLY A 53 -9.07 13.74 -1.22
#